data_AF-A0A5J6GLT2-F1
#
_entry.id   AF-A0A5J6GLT2-F1
#
_cell.length_a   1.000
_cell.length_b   1.000
_cell.length_c   1.000
_cell.angle_alpha   90.00
_cell.angle_beta   90.00
_cell.angle_gamma   90.00
#
_symmetry.space_group_name_H-M   'P 1'
#
loop_
_entity.id
_entity.type
_entity.pdbx_description
1 polymer ?
#
loop_
_entity_poly.entity_id
_entity_poly.type
_entity_poly.pdbx_seq_one_letter_code
_entity_poly.pdbx_strand_id
1 'polypeptide(L)'
;MDDRTLDTLGLAEAPRDHPLIYPGRWPTESGLLYRNRLLRLSPVKGRRLAKWSVDAPPEGFPGDPGQPGPMPLNHALMIANEPLVGERYPVLSVGSNASPAQLRHKMRGAGVSATIPMIMAKVRGIGIGASPYVNPLGYVATAPYADPGATRHLFLTWLDAAQLEVIDASEGISLPGGEYQRAALPGRGPFEAELPSGELLSELYVYVNMRGVLREPSGAPRPHEGEVDLLTRILAESDGLRALFGDTPEAFCAAARGNESLCDEGTRLFAREDRITKSDLEEYASDALRLHVYDDIHPLNPLPPESFMTGRTPDAFDHRGAGAIRISAKLADDLGHPQQALVQKATPPARQERLGALARVVVAGDIPENDMTSVQVDHSLRVGLGLEPGEPVTLRPTHLAHRQHRRWHQFFFGRPNYLTCRVQDADRPSAEQEVCLADDLTLALLGVQSGDDVIIEGFPDEQDVVPVLQLKAIRTSEEILDRRKQLHGGNMTSRFPSSLDALGCHPDLPWVFIDRGIWDALGIHGQWLGTVRIRASRSFQLKKELREMVLLLGIAFLGVVELIDGVTWQVVSVGLLVLLVGCVVTIRMRARMSLRARHFARRGRGGISRR
;
A
#
# COMPACT_ATOMS: atom_id res chain seq x y z
N MET A 1 30.00 2.68 -9.60
CA MET A 1 29.04 2.48 -8.51
C MET A 1 29.54 1.32 -7.67
N ASP A 2 29.41 1.40 -6.35
CA ASP A 2 29.72 0.27 -5.47
C ASP A 2 28.81 -0.91 -5.83
N ASP A 3 29.40 -2.08 -6.09
CA ASP A 3 28.66 -3.26 -6.54
C ASP A 3 27.75 -3.80 -5.41
N ARG A 4 28.06 -3.51 -4.14
CA ARG A 4 27.22 -3.87 -2.97
C ARG A 4 26.75 -5.32 -2.94
N THR A 5 27.52 -6.24 -3.52
CA THR A 5 27.28 -7.69 -3.35
C THR A 5 27.44 -8.07 -1.89
N LEU A 6 26.76 -9.13 -1.48
CA LEU A 6 26.93 -9.64 -0.12
C LEU A 6 28.38 -10.07 0.13
N ASP A 7 29.11 -10.54 -0.87
CA ASP A 7 30.54 -10.87 -0.76
C ASP A 7 31.40 -9.62 -0.49
N THR A 8 31.21 -8.55 -1.28
CA THR A 8 31.94 -7.28 -1.09
C THR A 8 31.64 -6.64 0.27
N LEU A 9 30.42 -6.80 0.77
CA LEU A 9 30.02 -6.29 2.10
C LEU A 9 30.43 -7.22 3.26
N GLY A 10 30.98 -8.40 2.96
CA GLY A 10 31.33 -9.42 3.95
C GLY A 10 30.12 -10.01 4.68
N LEU A 11 28.98 -10.06 3.99
CA LEU A 11 27.66 -10.53 4.45
C LEU A 11 27.23 -11.83 3.74
N ALA A 12 28.14 -12.52 3.05
CA ALA A 12 27.83 -13.68 2.20
C ALA A 12 27.79 -15.03 2.92
N GLU A 13 28.38 -15.12 4.13
CA GLU A 13 28.44 -16.35 4.91
C GLU A 13 27.16 -16.56 5.74
N ALA A 14 26.52 -17.73 5.58
CA ALA A 14 25.33 -18.10 6.33
C ALA A 14 25.69 -18.93 7.57
N PRO A 15 25.15 -18.61 8.76
CA PRO A 15 25.41 -19.38 9.99
C PRO A 15 24.90 -20.82 9.93
N ARG A 16 23.95 -21.13 9.04
CA ARG A 16 23.56 -22.52 8.76
C ARG A 16 24.72 -23.39 8.27
N ASP A 17 25.60 -22.83 7.44
CA ASP A 17 26.74 -23.55 6.88
C ASP A 17 27.94 -23.54 7.87
N HIS A 18 28.04 -22.47 8.67
CA HIS A 18 29.09 -22.26 9.67
C HIS A 18 28.49 -21.91 11.05
N PRO A 19 28.14 -22.89 11.91
CA PRO A 19 27.37 -22.67 13.14
C PRO A 19 28.06 -21.73 14.12
N LEU A 20 29.39 -21.77 14.20
CA LEU A 20 30.17 -20.92 15.10
C LEU A 20 30.10 -19.43 14.77
N ILE A 21 29.65 -19.05 13.57
CA ILE A 21 29.41 -17.64 13.24
C ILE A 21 27.98 -17.19 13.62
N TYR A 22 27.13 -18.05 14.18
CA TYR A 22 25.77 -17.70 14.59
C TYR A 22 25.76 -16.48 15.54
N PRO A 23 24.86 -15.50 15.33
CA PRO A 23 23.72 -15.45 14.39
C PRO A 23 24.05 -15.05 12.94
N GLY A 24 25.30 -15.04 12.55
CA GLY A 24 25.78 -14.53 11.27
C GLY A 24 25.99 -13.02 11.32
N ARG A 25 26.66 -12.47 10.30
CA ARG A 25 26.94 -11.04 10.25
C ARG A 25 25.68 -10.24 9.92
N TRP A 26 25.39 -9.24 10.75
CA TRP A 26 24.30 -8.29 10.51
C TRP A 26 24.82 -7.11 9.67
N PRO A 27 23.97 -6.51 8.81
CA PRO A 27 24.33 -5.27 8.12
C PRO A 27 24.53 -4.11 9.11
N THR A 28 25.24 -3.06 8.67
CA THR A 28 25.46 -1.84 9.46
C THR A 28 24.50 -0.71 9.11
N GLU A 29 23.69 -0.88 8.07
CA GLU A 29 22.72 0.10 7.59
C GLU A 29 21.46 -0.60 7.07
N SER A 30 20.37 0.17 6.89
CA SER A 30 19.15 -0.34 6.26
C SER A 30 19.38 -0.62 4.78
N GLY A 31 18.74 -1.66 4.26
CA GLY A 31 18.88 -2.03 2.86
C GLY A 31 17.76 -2.90 2.32
N LEU A 32 17.64 -2.92 1.00
CA LEU A 32 16.84 -3.90 0.27
C LEU A 32 17.76 -5.07 -0.10
N LEU A 33 17.56 -6.22 0.53
CA LEU A 33 18.15 -7.46 0.04
C LEU A 33 17.52 -7.72 -1.32
N TYR A 34 18.32 -7.79 -2.38
CA TYR A 34 17.86 -8.03 -3.75
C TYR A 34 18.86 -8.95 -4.43
N ARG A 35 18.44 -10.18 -4.74
CA ARG A 35 19.30 -11.25 -5.28
C ARG A 35 20.53 -11.50 -4.38
N ASN A 36 21.73 -11.17 -4.85
CA ASN A 36 22.99 -11.27 -4.09
C ASN A 36 23.52 -9.90 -3.61
N ARG A 37 22.68 -8.88 -3.53
CA ARG A 37 23.07 -7.52 -3.16
C ARG A 37 22.26 -7.01 -1.97
N LEU A 38 22.88 -6.15 -1.16
CA LEU A 38 22.16 -5.33 -0.20
C LEU A 38 22.20 -3.88 -0.67
N LEU A 39 21.15 -3.49 -1.40
CA LEU A 39 21.01 -2.14 -1.93
C LEU A 39 20.71 -1.19 -0.78
N ARG A 40 21.38 -0.03 -0.73
CA ARG A 40 21.17 0.93 0.36
C ARG A 40 19.73 1.46 0.31
N LEU A 41 19.10 1.49 1.47
CA LEU A 41 17.75 2.00 1.65
C LEU A 41 17.78 3.15 2.68
N SER A 42 17.49 4.36 2.21
CA SER A 42 17.63 5.59 2.99
C SER A 42 16.26 6.19 3.35
N PRO A 43 16.04 6.62 4.61
CA PRO A 43 14.80 7.23 5.00
C PRO A 43 14.57 8.56 4.28
N VAL A 44 13.32 8.81 3.90
CA VAL A 44 12.87 10.11 3.38
C VAL A 44 12.04 10.79 4.46
N LYS A 45 12.46 11.98 4.89
CA LYS A 45 11.84 12.72 5.99
C LYS A 45 10.33 12.91 5.76
N GLY A 46 9.54 12.57 6.77
CA GLY A 46 8.08 12.76 6.74
C GLY A 46 7.34 11.79 5.81
N ARG A 47 8.01 10.74 5.31
CA ARG A 47 7.40 9.71 4.46
C ARG A 47 7.54 8.33 5.10
N ARG A 48 6.53 7.48 4.87
CA ARG A 48 6.55 6.07 5.26
C ARG A 48 7.50 5.24 4.38
N LEU A 49 7.75 4.00 4.80
CA LEU A 49 8.74 3.11 4.19
C LEU A 49 8.60 2.92 2.67
N ALA A 50 7.37 2.91 2.16
CA ALA A 50 7.06 2.80 0.72
C ALA A 50 7.78 3.83 -0.15
N LYS A 51 8.14 4.98 0.43
CA LYS A 51 8.76 6.12 -0.25
C LYS A 51 10.17 6.42 0.22
N TRP A 52 10.76 5.49 0.95
CA TRP A 52 12.19 5.55 1.21
C TRP A 52 12.95 5.35 -0.09
N SER A 53 14.15 5.94 -0.14
CA SER A 53 14.97 5.96 -1.33
C SER A 53 15.86 4.73 -1.38
N VAL A 54 15.76 3.92 -2.44
CA VAL A 54 16.61 2.76 -2.67
C VAL A 54 17.55 3.00 -3.84
N ASP A 55 18.82 2.69 -3.65
CA ASP A 55 19.82 2.75 -4.71
C ASP A 55 19.57 1.63 -5.74
N ALA A 56 19.61 1.97 -7.04
CA ALA A 56 19.48 0.98 -8.10
C ALA A 56 20.73 0.06 -8.16
N PRO A 57 20.56 -1.24 -8.47
CA PRO A 57 21.70 -2.11 -8.77
C PRO A 57 22.40 -1.64 -10.06
N PRO A 58 23.70 -1.95 -10.27
CA PRO A 58 24.44 -1.53 -11.46
C PRO A 58 23.79 -1.96 -12.79
N GLU A 59 23.18 -3.15 -12.82
CA GLU A 59 22.46 -3.69 -13.97
C GLU A 59 21.04 -3.10 -14.17
N GLY A 60 20.57 -2.25 -13.24
CA GLY A 60 19.19 -1.79 -13.18
C GLY A 60 18.20 -2.89 -12.73
N PHE A 61 16.96 -2.49 -12.51
CA PHE A 61 15.89 -3.45 -12.26
C PHE A 61 15.33 -3.99 -13.58
N PRO A 62 14.72 -5.20 -13.60
CA PRO A 62 14.24 -5.83 -14.84
C PRO A 62 13.30 -4.97 -15.68
N GLY A 63 12.40 -4.21 -15.03
CA GLY A 63 11.44 -3.32 -15.70
C GLY A 63 12.00 -1.97 -16.16
N ASP A 64 13.24 -1.62 -15.80
CA ASP A 64 13.88 -0.36 -16.19
C ASP A 64 15.41 -0.53 -16.25
N PRO A 65 15.92 -1.21 -17.29
CA PRO A 65 17.35 -1.46 -17.46
C PRO A 65 18.06 -0.15 -17.82
N GLY A 66 18.66 0.50 -16.83
CA GLY A 66 19.60 1.59 -17.06
C GLY A 66 19.11 3.00 -16.74
N GLN A 67 18.09 3.19 -15.89
CA GLN A 67 17.95 4.46 -15.17
C GLN A 67 18.91 4.50 -13.96
N PRO A 68 19.98 5.30 -14.00
CA PRO A 68 20.84 5.48 -12.85
C PRO A 68 20.17 6.45 -11.85
N GLY A 69 19.86 5.98 -10.65
CA GLY A 69 19.44 6.87 -9.58
C GLY A 69 18.74 6.17 -8.42
N PRO A 70 18.72 6.79 -7.23
CA PRO A 70 17.86 6.35 -6.15
C PRO A 70 16.38 6.54 -6.52
N MET A 71 15.52 5.59 -6.15
CA MET A 71 14.09 5.62 -6.45
C MET A 71 13.25 5.24 -5.22
N PRO A 72 11.93 5.53 -5.19
CA PRO A 72 11.06 5.08 -4.11
C PRO A 72 11.02 3.54 -3.99
N LEU A 73 11.03 3.01 -2.77
CA LEU A 73 11.04 1.57 -2.51
C LEU A 73 9.90 0.82 -3.21
N ASN A 74 8.66 1.33 -3.15
CA ASN A 74 7.53 0.69 -3.83
C ASN A 74 7.70 0.69 -5.36
N HIS A 75 8.34 1.71 -5.92
CA HIS A 75 8.64 1.72 -7.35
C HIS A 75 9.64 0.61 -7.69
N ALA A 76 10.72 0.49 -6.91
CA ALA A 76 11.72 -0.57 -7.07
C ALA A 76 11.12 -1.98 -6.94
N LEU A 77 10.26 -2.22 -5.95
CA LEU A 77 9.56 -3.49 -5.77
C LEU A 77 8.65 -3.80 -6.96
N MET A 78 7.88 -2.81 -7.42
CA MET A 78 6.98 -2.97 -8.58
C MET A 78 7.75 -3.31 -9.87
N ILE A 79 8.84 -2.61 -10.20
CA ILE A 79 9.64 -2.89 -11.40
C ILE A 79 10.48 -4.18 -11.27
N ALA A 80 10.71 -4.64 -10.04
CA ALA A 80 11.24 -5.98 -9.75
C ALA A 80 10.16 -7.08 -9.83
N ASN A 81 8.89 -6.72 -10.04
CA ASN A 81 7.74 -7.62 -10.01
C ASN A 81 7.57 -8.33 -8.65
N GLU A 82 7.70 -7.57 -7.57
CA GLU A 82 7.60 -8.01 -6.18
C GLU A 82 6.41 -7.34 -5.46
N PRO A 83 5.80 -7.99 -4.44
CA PRO A 83 4.78 -7.36 -3.60
C PRO A 83 5.26 -6.05 -2.97
N LEU A 84 4.39 -5.04 -2.94
CA LEU A 84 4.69 -3.72 -2.38
C LEU A 84 4.89 -3.78 -0.87
N VAL A 85 5.60 -2.82 -0.28
CA VAL A 85 5.93 -2.88 1.15
C VAL A 85 4.70 -2.80 2.06
N GLY A 86 3.62 -2.15 1.58
CA GLY A 86 2.34 -2.05 2.28
C GLY A 86 1.62 -3.39 2.48
N GLU A 87 1.96 -4.40 1.68
CA GLU A 87 1.42 -5.76 1.73
C GLU A 87 2.32 -6.73 2.51
N ARG A 88 3.38 -6.23 3.14
CA ARG A 88 4.38 -7.01 3.88
C ARG A 88 4.20 -6.89 5.39
N TYR A 89 4.73 -7.85 6.12
CA TYR A 89 4.65 -7.97 7.58
C TYR A 89 5.99 -7.55 8.21
N PRO A 90 6.01 -6.58 9.15
CA PRO A 90 7.23 -6.18 9.85
C PRO A 90 7.60 -7.19 10.93
N VAL A 91 8.70 -7.93 10.72
CA VAL A 91 9.16 -8.98 11.64
C VAL A 91 10.51 -8.62 12.26
N LEU A 92 10.56 -8.53 13.58
CA LEU A 92 11.77 -8.26 14.34
C LEU A 92 12.70 -9.47 14.34
N SER A 93 13.94 -9.22 13.94
CA SER A 93 14.99 -10.23 13.87
C SER A 93 16.00 -10.01 14.99
N VAL A 94 16.04 -10.95 15.95
CA VAL A 94 17.00 -10.98 17.07
C VAL A 94 18.12 -12.01 16.87
N GLY A 95 18.23 -12.58 15.67
CA GLY A 95 19.08 -13.74 15.38
C GLY A 95 19.42 -13.84 13.90
N SER A 96 19.50 -15.08 13.41
CA SER A 96 19.95 -15.35 12.04
C SER A 96 19.08 -14.74 10.93
N ASN A 97 17.83 -14.40 11.21
CA ASN A 97 16.96 -13.67 10.28
C ASN A 97 17.41 -12.22 10.02
N ALA A 98 18.34 -11.68 10.81
CA ALA A 98 19.00 -10.40 10.51
C ALA A 98 20.22 -10.55 9.57
N SER A 99 20.64 -11.78 9.25
CA SER A 99 21.73 -12.05 8.30
C SER A 99 21.20 -12.17 6.85
N PRO A 100 21.66 -11.32 5.91
CA PRO A 100 21.24 -11.40 4.52
C PRO A 100 21.56 -12.74 3.84
N ALA A 101 22.72 -13.32 4.13
CA ALA A 101 23.09 -14.64 3.60
C ALA A 101 22.15 -15.74 4.10
N GLN A 102 21.77 -15.71 5.38
CA GLN A 102 20.83 -16.67 5.93
C GLN A 102 19.45 -16.55 5.26
N LEU A 103 18.91 -15.33 5.15
CA LEU A 103 17.64 -15.09 4.47
C LEU A 103 17.71 -15.57 3.02
N ARG A 104 18.75 -15.19 2.27
CA ARG A 104 18.96 -15.63 0.89
C ARG A 104 19.01 -17.16 0.77
N HIS A 105 19.68 -17.83 1.70
CA HIS A 105 19.72 -19.30 1.74
C HIS A 105 18.33 -19.90 1.95
N LYS A 106 17.59 -19.43 2.98
CA LYS A 106 16.22 -19.90 3.27
C LYS A 106 15.30 -19.72 2.05
N MET A 107 15.28 -18.53 1.45
CA MET A 107 14.44 -18.21 0.30
C MET A 107 14.80 -19.06 -0.93
N ARG A 108 16.10 -19.19 -1.24
CA ARG A 108 16.57 -20.02 -2.35
C ARG A 108 16.18 -21.50 -2.17
N GLY A 109 16.29 -22.02 -0.95
CA GLY A 109 15.90 -23.40 -0.63
C GLY A 109 14.41 -23.67 -0.86
N ALA A 110 13.57 -22.64 -0.71
CA ALA A 110 12.13 -22.72 -0.94
C ALA A 110 11.68 -22.27 -2.34
N GLY A 111 12.60 -21.80 -3.20
CA GLY A 111 12.25 -21.23 -4.51
C GLY A 111 11.51 -19.89 -4.44
N VAL A 112 11.61 -19.18 -3.31
CA VAL A 112 10.98 -17.87 -3.07
C VAL A 112 11.99 -16.74 -3.33
N SER A 113 11.52 -15.57 -3.76
CA SER A 113 12.38 -14.41 -3.96
C SER A 113 13.00 -13.92 -2.64
N ALA A 114 14.29 -13.61 -2.67
CA ALA A 114 15.00 -12.99 -1.54
C ALA A 114 14.88 -11.46 -1.53
N THR A 115 13.91 -10.87 -2.25
CA THR A 115 13.71 -9.42 -2.23
C THR A 115 13.04 -8.96 -0.95
N ILE A 116 13.83 -8.54 0.04
CA ILE A 116 13.38 -8.28 1.42
C ILE A 116 13.91 -6.91 1.89
N PRO A 117 13.04 -5.94 2.23
CA PRO A 117 13.45 -4.74 2.95
C PRO A 117 13.89 -5.10 4.37
N MET A 118 15.13 -4.73 4.73
CA MET A 118 15.74 -4.92 6.05
C MET A 118 16.07 -3.55 6.67
N ILE A 119 15.31 -3.14 7.68
CA ILE A 119 15.40 -1.78 8.24
C ILE A 119 15.94 -1.88 9.66
N MET A 120 17.01 -1.14 9.92
CA MET A 120 17.58 -1.01 11.26
C MET A 120 16.76 -0.02 12.06
N ALA A 121 15.96 -0.52 13.01
CA ALA A 121 15.10 0.26 13.87
C ALA A 121 15.67 0.34 15.29
N LYS A 122 15.35 1.43 15.99
CA LYS A 122 15.61 1.54 17.43
C LYS A 122 14.46 0.88 18.16
N VAL A 123 14.76 -0.21 18.87
CA VAL A 123 13.79 -1.04 19.57
C VAL A 123 14.02 -0.95 21.07
N ARG A 124 12.94 -0.78 21.83
CA ARG A 124 12.93 -0.76 23.30
C ARG A 124 12.10 -1.91 23.84
N GLY A 125 12.42 -2.35 25.05
CA GLY A 125 11.65 -3.40 25.74
C GLY A 125 12.07 -4.83 25.40
N ILE A 126 13.08 -5.03 24.53
CA ILE A 126 13.48 -6.34 24.03
C ILE A 126 14.98 -6.59 24.25
N GLY A 127 15.28 -7.66 24.98
CA GLY A 127 16.61 -8.26 25.11
C GLY A 127 16.84 -9.40 24.12
N ILE A 128 18.11 -9.80 23.95
CA ILE A 128 18.51 -10.94 23.11
C ILE A 128 19.14 -11.99 24.02
N GLY A 129 18.41 -13.06 24.27
CA GLY A 129 18.86 -14.19 25.07
C GLY A 129 19.28 -15.38 24.21
N ALA A 130 19.85 -16.39 24.85
CA ALA A 130 20.05 -17.71 24.26
C ALA A 130 18.79 -18.56 24.45
N SER A 131 18.34 -19.22 23.39
CA SER A 131 17.24 -20.17 23.46
C SER A 131 17.67 -21.43 24.22
N PRO A 132 16.77 -22.08 24.97
CA PRO A 132 17.03 -23.37 25.59
C PRO A 132 16.82 -24.51 24.56
N TYR A 133 17.38 -24.35 23.36
CA TYR A 133 17.20 -25.26 22.23
C TYR A 133 18.51 -25.46 21.48
N VAL A 134 18.90 -26.73 21.34
CA VAL A 134 20.04 -27.12 20.50
C VAL A 134 19.52 -27.38 19.10
N ASN A 135 19.92 -26.54 18.14
CA ASN A 135 19.49 -26.67 16.76
C ASN A 135 20.29 -27.79 16.06
N PRO A 136 19.65 -28.70 15.29
CA PRO A 136 20.33 -29.73 14.50
C PRO A 136 21.32 -29.21 13.45
N LEU A 137 21.41 -27.91 13.24
CA LEU A 137 22.46 -27.27 12.43
C LEU A 137 23.78 -27.07 13.19
N GLY A 138 23.78 -27.34 14.49
CA GLY A 138 24.95 -27.33 15.36
C GLY A 138 25.15 -26.05 16.16
N TYR A 139 24.10 -25.29 16.45
CA TYR A 139 24.18 -24.06 17.24
C TYR A 139 23.02 -23.94 18.24
N VAL A 140 23.16 -23.05 19.22
CA VAL A 140 22.06 -22.65 20.12
C VAL A 140 21.48 -21.32 19.61
N ALA A 141 20.20 -21.33 19.22
CA ALA A 141 19.61 -20.14 18.60
C ALA A 141 19.42 -19.00 19.60
N THR A 142 19.22 -17.78 19.09
CA THR A 142 18.81 -16.64 19.92
C THR A 142 17.31 -16.69 20.18
N ALA A 143 16.87 -16.17 21.32
CA ALA A 143 15.47 -15.98 21.66
C ALA A 143 15.28 -14.59 22.30
N PRO A 144 14.22 -13.85 21.93
CA PRO A 144 13.93 -12.57 22.55
C PRO A 144 13.41 -12.78 23.97
N TYR A 145 13.61 -11.80 24.84
CA TYR A 145 12.93 -11.71 26.14
C TYR A 145 12.55 -10.27 26.46
N ALA A 146 11.55 -10.07 27.30
CA ALA A 146 11.12 -8.76 27.73
C ALA A 146 12.18 -8.12 28.63
N ASP A 147 12.65 -6.95 28.24
CA ASP A 147 13.61 -6.15 29.01
C ASP A 147 13.20 -4.68 28.91
N PRO A 148 12.39 -4.16 29.86
CA PRO A 148 11.91 -2.78 29.84
C PRO A 148 13.04 -1.73 29.83
N GLY A 149 14.24 -2.09 30.30
CA GLY A 149 15.41 -1.21 30.32
C GLY A 149 16.21 -1.23 29.02
N ALA A 150 16.05 -2.27 28.20
CA ALA A 150 16.81 -2.42 26.97
C ALA A 150 16.39 -1.40 25.91
N THR A 151 17.38 -0.81 25.24
CA THR A 151 17.22 -0.06 24.01
C THR A 151 18.34 -0.47 23.06
N ARG A 152 18.00 -0.95 21.86
CA ARG A 152 18.95 -1.55 20.92
C ARG A 152 18.60 -1.17 19.48
N HIS A 153 19.59 -1.22 18.59
CA HIS A 153 19.35 -1.16 17.15
C HIS A 153 19.22 -2.59 16.62
N LEU A 154 18.01 -2.95 16.16
CA LEU A 154 17.68 -4.28 15.66
C LEU A 154 17.09 -4.18 14.26
N PHE A 155 17.14 -5.28 13.50
CA PHE A 155 16.55 -5.31 12.16
C PHE A 155 15.09 -5.75 12.22
N LEU A 156 14.22 -4.95 11.61
CA LEU A 156 12.91 -5.38 11.17
C LEU A 156 13.01 -5.80 9.69
N THR A 157 12.48 -6.96 9.36
CA THR A 157 12.40 -7.47 7.99
C THR A 157 10.95 -7.41 7.51
N TRP A 158 10.70 -6.81 6.35
CA TRP A 158 9.35 -6.76 5.76
C TRP A 158 9.19 -7.95 4.84
N LEU A 159 8.51 -8.97 5.35
CA LEU A 159 8.29 -10.22 4.62
C LEU A 159 6.95 -10.16 3.88
N ASP A 160 6.91 -10.52 2.60
CA ASP A 160 5.63 -10.82 1.97
C ASP A 160 5.08 -12.17 2.48
N ALA A 161 3.85 -12.52 2.07
CA ALA A 161 3.19 -13.73 2.57
C ALA A 161 4.00 -15.01 2.30
N ALA A 162 4.60 -15.16 1.12
CA ALA A 162 5.39 -16.35 0.78
C ALA A 162 6.70 -16.41 1.56
N GLN A 163 7.37 -15.27 1.72
CA GLN A 163 8.58 -15.18 2.55
C GLN A 163 8.27 -15.44 4.02
N LEU A 164 7.14 -14.96 4.52
CA LEU A 164 6.70 -15.20 5.89
C LEU A 164 6.46 -16.69 6.15
N GLU A 165 5.81 -17.40 5.22
CA GLU A 165 5.61 -18.86 5.30
C GLU A 165 6.95 -19.62 5.36
N VAL A 166 7.96 -19.19 4.59
CA VAL A 166 9.30 -19.78 4.63
C VAL A 166 9.95 -19.59 6.01
N ILE A 167 9.81 -18.40 6.60
CA ILE A 167 10.34 -18.17 7.94
C ILE A 167 9.54 -18.96 8.98
N ASP A 168 8.21 -18.91 8.99
CA ASP A 168 7.34 -19.67 9.89
C ASP A 168 7.71 -21.17 9.89
N ALA A 169 7.94 -21.76 8.70
CA ALA A 169 8.38 -23.14 8.56
C ALA A 169 9.77 -23.37 9.15
N SER A 170 10.71 -22.43 8.95
CA SER A 170 12.07 -22.53 9.48
C SER A 170 12.16 -22.38 11.01
N GLU A 171 11.19 -21.70 11.62
CA GLU A 171 11.06 -21.53 13.07
C GLU A 171 10.21 -22.66 13.71
N GLY A 172 9.69 -23.58 12.89
CA GLY A 172 8.96 -24.77 13.33
C GLY A 172 7.52 -24.51 13.79
N ILE A 173 6.90 -23.37 13.43
CA ILE A 173 5.56 -22.97 13.91
C ILE A 173 4.49 -24.03 13.61
N SER A 174 4.56 -24.68 12.44
CA SER A 174 3.56 -25.67 12.03
C SER A 174 3.82 -27.09 12.57
N LEU A 175 4.94 -27.30 13.28
CA LEU A 175 5.31 -28.61 13.79
C LEU A 175 4.69 -28.85 15.18
N PRO A 176 4.13 -30.04 15.45
CA PRO A 176 3.74 -30.42 16.80
C PRO A 176 4.95 -30.35 17.74
N GLY A 177 4.90 -29.48 18.75
CA GLY A 177 6.04 -29.25 19.65
C GLY A 177 7.12 -28.32 19.09
N GLY A 178 6.79 -27.53 18.06
CA GLY A 178 7.66 -26.48 17.52
C GLY A 178 8.23 -25.55 18.59
N GLU A 179 9.46 -25.11 18.35
CA GLU A 179 10.29 -24.41 19.33
C GLU A 179 9.87 -22.95 19.52
N TYR A 180 9.43 -22.32 18.43
CA TYR A 180 9.04 -20.93 18.39
C TYR A 180 7.59 -20.78 17.96
N GLN A 181 6.97 -19.72 18.45
CA GLN A 181 5.71 -19.19 17.93
C GLN A 181 5.88 -17.72 17.56
N ARG A 182 5.09 -17.27 16.58
CA ARG A 182 5.02 -15.85 16.26
C ARG A 182 4.16 -15.14 17.28
N ALA A 183 4.69 -14.06 17.83
CA ALA A 183 4.00 -13.13 18.71
C ALA A 183 3.78 -11.79 18.02
N ALA A 184 2.66 -11.12 18.33
CA ALA A 184 2.42 -9.73 17.95
C ALA A 184 2.68 -8.84 19.15
N LEU A 185 3.70 -7.98 19.05
CA LEU A 185 4.05 -7.06 20.11
C LEU A 185 3.34 -5.71 19.89
N PRO A 186 2.54 -5.23 20.86
CA PRO A 186 1.92 -3.92 20.77
C PRO A 186 2.99 -2.83 20.93
N GLY A 187 3.05 -1.91 19.98
CA GLY A 187 3.95 -0.76 20.01
C GLY A 187 3.55 0.30 21.04
N ARG A 188 2.31 0.25 21.56
CA ARG A 188 1.89 1.06 22.71
C ARG A 188 2.16 0.27 23.98
N GLY A 189 3.16 0.68 24.76
CA GLY A 189 3.44 0.11 26.07
C GLY A 189 4.93 -0.24 26.23
N PRO A 190 5.27 -1.46 26.68
CA PRO A 190 6.65 -1.80 27.02
C PRO A 190 7.55 -1.95 25.79
N PHE A 191 6.98 -2.14 24.60
CA PHE A 191 7.72 -2.34 23.36
C PHE A 191 7.53 -1.13 22.44
N GLU A 192 8.63 -0.51 22.03
CA GLU A 192 8.61 0.59 21.07
C GLU A 192 9.57 0.25 19.93
N ALA A 193 9.14 0.44 18.68
CA ALA A 193 10.00 0.33 17.52
C ALA A 193 9.93 1.60 16.67
N GLU A 194 11.03 2.34 16.67
CA GLU A 194 11.20 3.59 15.92
C GLU A 194 12.06 3.34 14.68
N LEU A 195 11.50 3.57 13.50
CA LEU A 195 12.24 3.50 12.24
C LEU A 195 13.14 4.73 12.09
N PRO A 196 14.23 4.66 11.30
CA PRO A 196 15.07 5.80 10.96
C PRO A 196 14.36 7.06 10.43
N SER A 197 13.13 6.94 9.91
CA SER A 197 12.30 8.10 9.52
C SER A 197 11.67 8.85 10.70
N GLY A 198 11.73 8.29 11.91
CA GLY A 198 10.99 8.71 13.09
C GLY A 198 9.61 8.07 13.23
N GLU A 199 9.22 7.16 12.32
CA GLU A 199 7.96 6.43 12.39
C GLU A 199 7.96 5.43 13.56
N LEU A 200 6.95 5.51 14.42
CA LEU A 200 6.72 4.58 15.52
C LEU A 200 5.69 3.54 15.11
N LEU A 201 6.08 2.26 15.06
CA LEU A 201 5.16 1.18 14.69
C LEU A 201 4.18 0.91 15.83
N SER A 202 2.90 0.70 15.49
CA SER A 202 1.87 0.31 16.47
C SER A 202 1.84 -1.19 16.75
N GLU A 203 2.41 -1.99 15.87
CA GLU A 203 2.51 -3.43 15.99
C GLU A 203 3.75 -3.91 15.21
N LEU A 204 4.38 -4.97 15.71
CA LEU A 204 5.43 -5.71 15.01
C LEU A 204 5.40 -7.17 15.45
N TYR A 205 5.90 -8.06 14.59
CA TYR A 205 5.95 -9.49 14.89
C TYR A 205 7.33 -9.91 15.36
N VAL A 206 7.40 -10.93 16.22
CA VAL A 206 8.66 -11.55 16.63
C VAL A 206 8.45 -13.04 16.83
N TYR A 207 9.50 -13.85 16.67
CA TYR A 207 9.46 -15.27 17.02
C TYR A 207 9.93 -15.46 18.47
N VAL A 208 9.04 -15.96 19.32
CA VAL A 208 9.27 -16.23 20.74
C VAL A 208 9.50 -17.72 20.92
N ASN A 209 10.54 -18.10 21.64
CA ASN A 209 10.76 -19.50 21.99
C ASN A 209 9.79 -19.89 23.12
N MET A 210 8.96 -20.91 22.92
CA MET A 210 7.90 -21.27 23.88
C MET A 210 8.41 -21.94 25.16
N ARG A 211 9.70 -22.27 25.21
CA ARG A 211 10.37 -22.74 26.44
C ARG A 211 10.99 -21.59 27.22
N GLY A 212 10.98 -20.36 26.69
CA GLY A 212 11.62 -19.20 27.28
C GLY A 212 13.07 -19.03 26.84
N VAL A 213 13.94 -18.67 27.77
CA VAL A 213 15.37 -18.39 27.54
C VAL A 213 16.25 -19.14 28.53
N LEU A 214 17.50 -19.39 28.15
CA LEU A 214 18.50 -19.84 29.11
C LEU A 214 18.69 -18.78 30.19
N ARG A 215 18.94 -19.21 31.42
CA ARG A 215 19.18 -18.33 32.56
C ARG A 215 20.62 -18.39 33.03
N GLU A 216 21.13 -17.25 33.47
CA GLU A 216 22.37 -17.15 34.24
C GLU A 216 22.20 -17.76 35.63
N PRO A 217 23.29 -18.10 36.34
CA PRO A 217 23.24 -18.50 37.76
C PRO A 217 22.57 -17.46 38.66
N SER A 218 22.55 -16.18 38.27
CA SER A 218 21.82 -15.11 38.95
C SER A 218 20.29 -15.20 38.81
N GLY A 219 19.79 -16.06 37.91
CA GLY A 219 18.38 -16.18 37.55
C GLY A 219 17.92 -15.26 36.41
N ALA A 220 18.76 -14.31 35.98
CA ALA A 220 18.44 -13.43 34.85
C ALA A 220 18.53 -14.17 33.50
N PRO A 221 17.82 -13.74 32.46
CA PRO A 221 18.03 -14.19 31.09
C PRO A 221 19.51 -14.13 30.68
N ARG A 222 20.03 -15.22 30.11
CA ARG A 222 21.40 -15.33 29.62
C ARG A 222 21.52 -14.65 28.26
N PRO A 223 22.39 -13.63 28.10
CA PRO A 223 22.59 -12.97 26.82
C PRO A 223 23.27 -13.90 25.81
N HIS A 224 22.97 -13.70 24.53
CA HIS A 224 23.63 -14.40 23.43
C HIS A 224 24.70 -13.49 22.77
N GLU A 225 25.93 -13.52 23.30
CA GLU A 225 27.04 -12.63 22.87
C GLU A 225 27.81 -13.15 21.63
N GLY A 226 27.40 -14.30 21.10
CA GLY A 226 28.04 -14.98 19.97
C GLY A 226 28.16 -16.47 20.29
N GLU A 227 28.16 -17.31 19.25
CA GLU A 227 28.08 -18.77 19.45
C GLU A 227 29.26 -19.32 20.26
N VAL A 228 30.48 -18.92 19.92
CA VAL A 228 31.71 -19.39 20.60
C VAL A 228 31.68 -19.07 22.09
N ASP A 229 31.35 -17.83 22.45
CA ASP A 229 31.33 -17.38 23.84
C ASP A 229 30.18 -18.04 24.62
N LEU A 230 29.00 -18.19 24.00
CA LEU A 230 27.88 -18.87 24.61
C LEU A 230 28.21 -20.34 24.90
N LEU A 231 28.66 -21.08 23.87
CA LEU A 231 28.98 -22.50 23.99
C LEU A 231 30.07 -22.74 25.02
N THR A 232 31.14 -21.92 25.01
CA THR A 232 32.21 -22.01 26.01
C THR A 232 31.68 -21.90 27.44
N ARG A 233 30.77 -20.95 27.71
CA ARG A 233 30.19 -20.76 29.05
C ARG A 233 29.26 -21.90 29.44
N ILE A 234 28.32 -22.29 28.59
CA ILE A 234 27.36 -23.35 28.96
C ILE A 234 28.05 -24.71 29.13
N LEU A 235 29.09 -25.00 28.34
CA LEU A 235 29.88 -26.22 28.50
C LEU A 235 30.69 -26.20 29.79
N ALA A 236 31.31 -25.06 30.15
CA ALA A 236 32.04 -24.94 31.42
C ALA A 236 31.14 -25.18 32.64
N GLU A 237 29.85 -24.85 32.53
CA GLU A 237 28.89 -24.95 33.62
C GLU A 237 28.15 -26.29 33.69
N SER A 238 28.11 -27.09 32.61
CA SER A 238 27.30 -28.31 32.52
C SER A 238 28.13 -29.53 32.14
N ASP A 239 28.35 -30.41 33.12
CA ASP A 239 29.01 -31.69 32.90
C ASP A 239 28.21 -32.58 31.94
N GLY A 240 26.87 -32.49 31.98
CA GLY A 240 25.99 -33.25 31.11
C GLY A 240 26.10 -32.79 29.65
N LEU A 241 26.17 -31.49 29.38
CA LEU A 241 26.37 -30.98 28.02
C LEU A 241 27.74 -31.41 27.47
N ARG A 242 28.80 -31.37 28.30
CA ARG A 242 30.13 -31.84 27.88
C ARG A 242 30.13 -33.33 27.56
N ALA A 243 29.42 -34.14 28.34
CA ALA A 243 29.28 -35.57 28.07
C ALA A 243 28.56 -35.86 26.74
N LEU A 244 27.57 -35.04 26.36
CA LEU A 244 26.81 -35.22 25.12
C LEU A 244 27.54 -34.67 23.88
N PHE A 245 28.19 -33.52 24.01
CA PHE A 245 28.63 -32.71 22.88
C PHE A 245 30.14 -32.45 22.83
N GLY A 246 30.89 -32.82 23.87
CA GLY A 246 32.32 -32.56 24.02
C GLY A 246 32.65 -31.26 24.74
N ASP A 247 33.95 -31.02 24.95
CA ASP A 247 34.43 -29.94 25.82
C ASP A 247 34.66 -28.59 25.12
N THR A 248 34.55 -28.53 23.78
CA THR A 248 34.79 -27.30 23.01
C THR A 248 33.60 -26.91 22.15
N PRO A 249 33.44 -25.63 21.79
CA PRO A 249 32.41 -25.18 20.84
C PRO A 249 32.43 -25.94 19.51
N GLU A 250 33.61 -26.23 18.96
CA GLU A 250 33.77 -26.98 17.71
C GLU A 250 33.25 -28.42 17.84
N ALA A 251 33.61 -29.08 18.95
CA ALA A 251 33.11 -30.43 19.25
C ALA A 251 31.59 -30.42 19.38
N PHE A 252 31.04 -29.39 20.06
CA PHE A 252 29.61 -29.23 20.24
C PHE A 252 28.89 -29.11 18.90
N CYS A 253 29.35 -28.19 18.04
CA CYS A 253 28.78 -27.99 16.72
C CYS A 253 28.85 -29.27 15.87
N ALA A 254 29.99 -29.97 15.90
CA ALA A 254 30.20 -31.19 15.12
C ALA A 254 29.31 -32.34 15.60
N ALA A 255 29.12 -32.50 16.91
CA ALA A 255 28.30 -33.55 17.50
C ALA A 255 26.79 -33.31 17.26
N ALA A 256 26.34 -32.06 17.42
CA ALA A 256 24.94 -31.68 17.25
C ALA A 256 24.49 -31.74 15.78
N ARG A 257 25.38 -31.38 14.84
CA ARG A 257 25.03 -31.23 13.43
C ARG A 257 24.51 -32.53 12.81
N GLY A 258 23.25 -32.50 12.36
CA GLY A 258 22.56 -33.63 11.71
C GLY A 258 22.11 -34.72 12.69
N ASN A 259 22.29 -34.55 13.99
CA ASN A 259 21.92 -35.53 15.01
C ASN A 259 20.74 -35.03 15.85
N GLU A 260 19.53 -35.16 15.30
CA GLU A 260 18.29 -34.68 15.94
C GLU A 260 18.06 -35.29 17.32
N SER A 261 18.31 -36.59 17.48
CA SER A 261 18.13 -37.27 18.77
C SER A 261 19.05 -36.72 19.87
N LEU A 262 20.30 -36.40 19.52
CA LEU A 262 21.25 -35.83 20.48
C LEU A 262 20.88 -34.38 20.80
N CYS A 263 20.45 -33.62 19.82
CA CYS A 263 19.95 -32.25 20.00
C CYS A 263 18.73 -32.20 20.92
N ASP A 264 17.78 -33.12 20.73
CA ASP A 264 16.61 -33.29 21.60
C ASP A 264 17.02 -33.62 23.04
N GLU A 265 18.02 -34.49 23.22
CA GLU A 265 18.53 -34.84 24.55
C GLU A 265 19.20 -33.65 25.24
N GLY A 266 20.05 -32.91 24.53
CA GLY A 266 20.67 -31.67 25.03
C GLY A 266 19.64 -30.60 25.37
N THR A 267 18.64 -30.45 24.53
CA THR A 267 17.51 -29.54 24.75
C THR A 267 16.72 -29.90 26.01
N ARG A 268 16.39 -31.18 26.21
CA ARG A 268 15.76 -31.66 27.47
C ARG A 268 16.68 -31.52 28.67
N LEU A 269 18.00 -31.60 28.48
CA LEU A 269 18.97 -31.45 29.55
C LEU A 269 18.95 -30.04 30.16
N PHE A 270 18.77 -28.98 29.35
CA PHE A 270 18.60 -27.62 29.89
C PHE A 270 17.48 -27.54 30.93
N ALA A 271 16.36 -28.21 30.68
CA ALA A 271 15.24 -28.27 31.64
C ALA A 271 15.59 -29.12 32.88
N ARG A 272 16.24 -30.29 32.69
CA ARG A 272 16.64 -31.18 33.80
C ARG A 272 17.64 -30.53 34.75
N GLU A 273 18.51 -29.67 34.22
CA GLU A 273 19.50 -28.92 35.00
C GLU A 273 18.95 -27.59 35.51
N ASP A 274 17.65 -27.32 35.36
CA ASP A 274 17.00 -26.10 35.81
C ASP A 274 17.75 -24.85 35.26
N ARG A 275 17.96 -24.81 33.94
CA ARG A 275 18.67 -23.70 33.26
C ARG A 275 17.76 -22.77 32.47
N ILE A 276 16.45 -22.90 32.64
CA ILE A 276 15.45 -22.21 31.84
C ILE A 276 14.71 -21.18 32.70
N THR A 277 14.44 -20.02 32.13
CA THR A 277 13.53 -19.01 32.69
C THR A 277 12.58 -18.51 31.59
N LYS A 278 11.47 -17.88 31.98
CA LYS A 278 10.50 -17.33 31.01
C LYS A 278 11.14 -16.16 30.24
N SER A 279 10.69 -15.99 29.00
CA SER A 279 11.01 -14.81 28.20
C SER A 279 10.09 -13.63 28.53
N ASP A 280 8.95 -13.87 29.19
CA ASP A 280 7.87 -12.90 29.43
C ASP A 280 7.29 -12.34 28.13
N LEU A 281 7.46 -13.08 27.02
CA LEU A 281 6.88 -12.78 25.71
C LEU A 281 5.89 -13.86 25.24
N GLU A 282 5.80 -14.99 25.93
CA GLU A 282 4.96 -16.12 25.56
C GLU A 282 3.47 -15.75 25.54
N GLU A 283 3.05 -14.78 26.36
CA GLU A 283 1.65 -14.30 26.41
C GLU A 283 1.20 -13.56 25.14
N TYR A 284 2.15 -13.05 24.34
CA TYR A 284 1.89 -12.36 23.07
C TYR A 284 1.84 -13.32 21.88
N ALA A 285 2.20 -14.60 22.09
CA ALA A 285 2.08 -15.66 21.10
C ALA A 285 0.66 -16.23 21.10
N SER A 286 0.09 -16.46 19.91
CA SER A 286 -1.24 -17.05 19.76
C SER A 286 -1.38 -17.81 18.45
N ASP A 287 -1.97 -19.00 18.52
CA ASP A 287 -2.29 -19.81 17.34
C ASP A 287 -3.39 -19.15 16.47
N ALA A 288 -4.16 -18.22 17.03
CA ALA A 288 -5.25 -17.51 16.34
C ALA A 288 -4.86 -16.06 15.96
N LEU A 289 -3.57 -15.78 15.86
CA LEU A 289 -3.09 -14.42 15.60
C LEU A 289 -3.60 -13.91 14.25
N ARG A 290 -4.34 -12.79 14.29
CA ARG A 290 -4.74 -12.06 13.08
C ARG A 290 -3.57 -11.19 12.63
N LEU A 291 -3.06 -11.45 11.44
CA LEU A 291 -1.96 -10.67 10.88
C LEU A 291 -2.47 -9.42 10.17
N HIS A 292 -1.72 -8.34 10.36
CA HIS A 292 -1.88 -7.04 9.75
C HIS A 292 -0.66 -6.76 8.88
N VAL A 293 -0.90 -6.39 7.62
CA VAL A 293 0.15 -5.90 6.74
C VAL A 293 0.51 -4.46 7.11
N TYR A 294 1.68 -4.00 6.70
CA TYR A 294 2.23 -2.70 7.08
C TYR A 294 1.30 -1.50 6.79
N ASP A 295 0.50 -1.53 5.72
CA ASP A 295 -0.47 -0.47 5.44
C ASP A 295 -1.62 -0.40 6.46
N ASP A 296 -1.92 -1.49 7.14
CA ASP A 296 -2.93 -1.57 8.21
C ASP A 296 -2.33 -1.32 9.60
N ILE A 297 -1.00 -1.35 9.73
CA ILE A 297 -0.27 -0.97 10.94
C ILE A 297 -0.04 0.54 10.89
N HIS A 298 -0.96 1.30 11.50
CA HIS A 298 -0.88 2.76 11.53
C HIS A 298 0.16 3.27 12.51
N PRO A 299 0.94 4.32 12.18
CA PRO A 299 1.94 4.87 13.09
C PRO A 299 1.36 5.37 14.41
N LEU A 300 2.14 5.26 15.50
CA LEU A 300 1.81 5.82 16.82
C LEU A 300 2.19 7.28 16.99
N ASN A 301 2.84 7.86 15.98
CA ASN A 301 3.25 9.26 15.99
C ASN A 301 2.05 10.17 16.27
N PRO A 302 2.24 11.25 17.04
CA PRO A 302 1.20 12.24 17.25
C PRO A 302 0.80 12.87 15.91
N LEU A 303 -0.51 12.95 15.68
CA LEU A 303 -1.06 13.63 14.51
C LEU A 303 -0.96 15.15 14.69
N PRO A 304 -0.67 15.91 13.61
CA PRO A 304 -0.89 17.34 13.60
C PRO A 304 -2.32 17.72 14.05
N PRO A 305 -2.54 18.91 14.61
CA PRO A 305 -3.88 19.40 14.92
C PRO A 305 -4.80 19.34 13.68
N GLU A 306 -6.08 19.02 13.90
CA GLU A 306 -7.11 18.98 12.84
C GLU A 306 -6.78 18.03 11.68
N SER A 307 -5.98 16.99 11.94
CA SER A 307 -5.62 15.98 10.96
C SER A 307 -6.05 14.58 11.37
N PHE A 308 -6.18 13.72 10.37
CA PHE A 308 -6.66 12.36 10.49
C PHE A 308 -5.66 11.40 9.87
N MET A 309 -5.56 10.20 10.46
CA MET A 309 -4.74 9.11 9.93
C MET A 309 -5.40 8.54 8.67
N THR A 310 -4.63 8.43 7.58
CA THR A 310 -5.14 7.84 6.33
C THR A 310 -5.21 6.32 6.44
N GLY A 311 -6.38 5.74 6.18
CA GLY A 311 -6.58 4.29 6.00
C GLY A 311 -6.88 3.92 4.55
N ARG A 312 -6.87 2.61 4.26
CA ARG A 312 -7.31 2.07 2.97
C ARG A 312 -8.83 1.90 2.95
N THR A 313 -9.45 2.15 1.81
CA THR A 313 -10.83 1.73 1.57
C THR A 313 -10.88 0.23 1.27
N PRO A 314 -11.92 -0.51 1.68
CA PRO A 314 -12.05 -1.93 1.37
C PRO A 314 -12.11 -2.19 -0.13
N ASP A 315 -11.55 -3.31 -0.60
CA ASP A 315 -11.52 -3.67 -2.02
C ASP A 315 -12.91 -3.81 -2.65
N ALA A 316 -13.89 -4.27 -1.85
CA ALA A 316 -15.28 -4.44 -2.29
C ALA A 316 -16.11 -3.15 -2.25
N PHE A 317 -15.50 -2.00 -1.94
CA PHE A 317 -16.21 -0.74 -1.80
C PHE A 317 -16.70 -0.20 -3.17
N ASP A 318 -18.01 0.00 -3.31
CA ASP A 318 -18.57 0.67 -4.48
C ASP A 318 -18.31 2.19 -4.40
N HIS A 319 -17.27 2.62 -5.12
CA HIS A 319 -16.93 4.03 -5.28
C HIS A 319 -18.04 4.85 -5.96
N ARG A 320 -19.08 4.22 -6.53
CA ARG A 320 -20.23 4.87 -7.20
C ARG A 320 -19.79 5.91 -8.24
N GLY A 321 -18.66 5.65 -8.91
CA GLY A 321 -18.11 6.48 -9.96
C GLY A 321 -17.51 7.81 -9.48
N ALA A 322 -16.96 7.91 -8.27
CA ALA A 322 -16.13 9.05 -7.88
C ALA A 322 -15.16 8.63 -6.77
N GLY A 323 -13.94 9.17 -6.77
CA GLY A 323 -13.04 9.06 -5.63
C GLY A 323 -13.71 9.59 -4.37
N ALA A 324 -13.65 8.80 -3.30
CA ALA A 324 -14.34 9.04 -2.06
C ALA A 324 -13.42 8.88 -0.85
N ILE A 325 -13.85 9.52 0.23
CA ILE A 325 -13.39 9.23 1.58
C ILE A 325 -14.52 8.60 2.38
N ARG A 326 -14.15 7.67 3.26
CA ARG A 326 -15.08 7.05 4.21
C ARG A 326 -14.73 7.51 5.61
N ILE A 327 -15.74 8.00 6.32
CA ILE A 327 -15.61 8.56 7.68
C ILE A 327 -16.68 7.97 8.60
N SER A 328 -16.45 8.05 9.91
CA SER A 328 -17.43 7.68 10.93
C SER A 328 -18.63 8.63 10.93
N ALA A 329 -19.74 8.21 11.57
CA ALA A 329 -20.91 9.07 11.73
C ALA A 329 -20.59 10.32 12.56
N LYS A 330 -19.87 10.15 13.67
CA LYS A 330 -19.50 11.27 14.54
C LYS A 330 -18.59 12.29 13.86
N LEU A 331 -17.65 11.83 13.03
CA LEU A 331 -16.80 12.74 12.25
C LEU A 331 -17.61 13.46 11.17
N ALA A 332 -18.61 12.80 10.59
CA ALA A 332 -19.52 13.45 9.66
C ALA A 332 -20.38 14.54 10.34
N ASP A 333 -20.84 14.30 11.57
CA ASP A 333 -21.59 15.28 12.36
C ASP A 333 -20.73 16.52 12.66
N ASP A 334 -19.49 16.31 13.11
CA ASP A 334 -18.52 17.36 13.42
C ASP A 334 -18.21 18.23 12.19
N LEU A 335 -18.11 17.60 11.01
CA LEU A 335 -17.88 18.29 9.74
C LEU A 335 -19.15 18.89 9.11
N GLY A 336 -20.33 18.75 9.73
CA GLY A 336 -21.59 19.31 9.24
C GLY A 336 -22.24 18.53 8.08
N HIS A 337 -22.08 17.21 8.04
CA HIS A 337 -22.55 16.30 6.99
C HIS A 337 -22.21 16.76 5.55
N PRO A 338 -20.92 16.99 5.25
CA PRO A 338 -20.53 17.44 3.94
C PRO A 338 -20.82 16.35 2.90
N GLN A 339 -21.26 16.76 1.71
CA GLN A 339 -21.34 15.84 0.56
C GLN A 339 -19.98 15.66 -0.11
N GLN A 340 -19.11 16.67 0.01
CA GLN A 340 -17.78 16.71 -0.58
C GLN A 340 -16.80 17.34 0.40
N ALA A 341 -15.55 16.91 0.31
CA ALA A 341 -14.46 17.50 1.05
C ALA A 341 -13.22 17.56 0.16
N LEU A 342 -12.43 18.61 0.34
CA LEU A 342 -11.07 18.65 -0.15
C LEU A 342 -10.18 17.87 0.83
N VAL A 343 -9.45 16.89 0.31
CA VAL A 343 -8.45 16.12 1.05
C VAL A 343 -7.08 16.70 0.73
N GLN A 344 -6.29 16.98 1.76
CA GLN A 344 -4.92 17.48 1.61
C GLN A 344 -3.98 16.75 2.57
N LYS A 345 -2.67 16.77 2.28
CA LYS A 345 -1.66 16.34 3.24
C LYS A 345 -1.61 17.32 4.41
N ALA A 346 -1.56 16.79 5.63
CA ALA A 346 -1.51 17.64 6.83
C ALA A 346 -0.19 18.40 6.96
N THR A 347 0.92 17.83 6.47
CA THR A 347 2.20 18.54 6.33
C THR A 347 2.40 18.89 4.86
N PRO A 348 2.32 20.17 4.47
CA PRO A 348 2.52 20.56 3.08
C PRO A 348 3.96 20.27 2.63
N PRO A 349 4.20 20.01 1.33
CA PRO A 349 5.56 19.88 0.80
C PRO A 349 6.37 21.17 1.03
N ALA A 350 7.69 21.10 0.82
CA ALA A 350 8.63 22.20 1.12
C ALA A 350 8.32 23.55 0.43
N ARG A 351 7.54 23.52 -0.67
CA ARG A 351 6.81 24.68 -1.17
C ARG A 351 5.38 24.54 -0.70
N GLN A 352 4.81 25.61 -0.12
CA GLN A 352 3.44 25.77 0.38
C GLN A 352 2.35 25.52 -0.71
N GLU A 353 2.44 24.40 -1.41
CA GLU A 353 1.57 24.05 -2.51
C GLU A 353 0.26 23.53 -1.96
N ARG A 354 -0.82 24.03 -2.54
CA ARG A 354 -2.19 23.65 -2.22
C ARG A 354 -2.53 22.29 -2.83
N LEU A 355 -1.64 21.30 -2.75
CA LEU A 355 -1.91 19.98 -3.33
C LEU A 355 -3.12 19.37 -2.59
N GLY A 356 -4.20 19.16 -3.33
CA GLY A 356 -5.44 18.65 -2.79
C GLY A 356 -6.24 17.90 -3.84
N ALA A 357 -7.12 17.03 -3.36
CA ALA A 357 -7.97 16.22 -4.21
C ALA A 357 -9.40 16.30 -3.68
N LEU A 358 -10.33 16.64 -4.56
CA LEU A 358 -11.74 16.71 -4.23
C LEU A 358 -12.31 15.30 -4.10
N ALA A 359 -12.91 14.99 -2.95
CA ALA A 359 -13.48 13.69 -2.65
C ALA A 359 -14.98 13.79 -2.37
N ARG A 360 -15.72 12.72 -2.71
CA ARG A 360 -17.05 12.51 -2.16
C ARG A 360 -16.94 11.99 -0.73
N VAL A 361 -17.74 12.52 0.17
CA VAL A 361 -17.81 12.03 1.55
C VAL A 361 -18.84 10.90 1.65
N VAL A 362 -18.45 9.81 2.31
CA VAL A 362 -19.31 8.65 2.56
C VAL A 362 -19.26 8.33 4.05
N VAL A 363 -20.41 8.44 4.71
CA VAL A 363 -20.55 7.97 6.09
C VAL A 363 -20.66 6.45 6.06
N ALA A 364 -19.69 5.77 6.66
CA ALA A 364 -19.57 4.32 6.64
C ALA A 364 -20.07 3.71 7.95
N GLY A 365 -20.97 2.72 7.86
CA GLY A 365 -21.55 2.06 9.04
C GLY A 365 -20.67 0.96 9.65
N ASP A 366 -19.64 0.53 8.93
CA ASP A 366 -18.63 -0.45 9.35
C ASP A 366 -17.41 0.19 10.03
N ILE A 367 -17.26 1.52 9.96
CA ILE A 367 -16.28 2.27 10.75
C ILE A 367 -16.87 2.51 12.14
N PRO A 368 -16.13 2.28 13.24
CA PRO A 368 -16.61 2.57 14.59
C PRO A 368 -17.18 3.99 14.68
N GLU A 369 -18.41 4.11 15.20
CA GLU A 369 -19.18 5.37 15.19
C GLU A 369 -18.42 6.54 15.82
N ASN A 370 -17.63 6.27 16.85
CA ASN A 370 -16.86 7.25 17.62
C ASN A 370 -15.43 7.48 17.10
N ASP A 371 -15.00 6.86 15.99
CA ASP A 371 -13.67 7.09 15.45
C ASP A 371 -13.57 8.52 14.88
N MET A 372 -12.75 9.35 15.52
CA MET A 372 -12.47 10.74 15.13
C MET A 372 -11.04 10.93 14.66
N THR A 373 -10.28 9.85 14.50
CA THR A 373 -8.83 9.87 14.31
C THR A 373 -8.41 9.32 12.96
N SER A 374 -9.28 8.54 12.30
CA SER A 374 -8.98 7.92 11.01
C SER A 374 -9.95 8.32 9.91
N VAL A 375 -9.45 8.32 8.68
CA VAL A 375 -10.22 8.53 7.45
C VAL A 375 -9.73 7.52 6.42
N GLN A 376 -10.63 6.74 5.84
CA GLN A 376 -10.25 5.86 4.73
C GLN A 376 -10.30 6.63 3.42
N VAL A 377 -9.21 6.59 2.64
CA VAL A 377 -9.06 7.36 1.41
C VAL A 377 -8.86 6.42 0.22
N ASP A 378 -9.69 6.59 -0.81
CA ASP A 378 -9.62 5.80 -2.04
C ASP A 378 -8.23 5.85 -2.68
N HIS A 379 -7.84 4.75 -3.33
CA HIS A 379 -6.52 4.62 -3.96
C HIS A 379 -6.21 5.74 -4.96
N SER A 380 -7.15 6.13 -5.82
CA SER A 380 -6.91 7.21 -6.80
C SER A 380 -6.64 8.57 -6.14
N LEU A 381 -7.31 8.87 -5.03
CA LEU A 381 -7.06 10.09 -4.27
C LEU A 381 -5.69 10.04 -3.58
N ARG A 382 -5.31 8.87 -3.05
CA ARG A 382 -3.98 8.65 -2.48
C ARG A 382 -2.88 8.82 -3.52
N VAL A 383 -3.00 8.23 -4.71
CA VAL A 383 -2.07 8.46 -5.84
C VAL A 383 -2.05 9.94 -6.25
N GLY A 384 -3.22 10.58 -6.31
CA GLY A 384 -3.37 12.01 -6.57
C GLY A 384 -2.55 12.90 -5.63
N LEU A 385 -2.55 12.57 -4.35
CA LEU A 385 -1.86 13.36 -3.32
C LEU A 385 -0.45 12.85 -3.01
N GLY A 386 -0.09 11.70 -3.54
CA GLY A 386 1.07 10.94 -3.11
C GLY A 386 1.00 10.53 -1.64
N LEU A 387 -0.16 10.09 -1.15
CA LEU A 387 -0.37 9.63 0.22
C LEU A 387 -0.13 8.13 0.35
N GLU A 388 0.55 7.72 1.42
CA GLU A 388 0.48 6.32 1.88
C GLU A 388 -0.54 6.16 3.01
N PRO A 389 -1.15 4.97 3.18
CA PRO A 389 -1.86 4.63 4.41
C PRO A 389 -0.95 4.88 5.61
N GLY A 390 -1.47 5.44 6.69
CA GLY A 390 -0.71 5.88 7.86
C GLY A 390 -0.08 7.29 7.75
N GLU A 391 -0.20 7.98 6.61
CA GLU A 391 0.19 9.40 6.53
C GLU A 391 -0.99 10.33 6.95
N PRO A 392 -0.72 11.47 7.61
CA PRO A 392 -1.78 12.36 8.10
C PRO A 392 -2.37 13.24 6.98
N VAL A 393 -3.69 13.41 7.02
CA VAL A 393 -4.46 14.25 6.08
C VAL A 393 -5.34 15.25 6.81
N THR A 394 -5.61 16.38 6.16
CA THR A 394 -6.64 17.33 6.58
C THR A 394 -7.85 17.21 5.66
N LEU A 395 -9.02 17.45 6.23
CA LEU A 395 -10.30 17.48 5.52
C LEU A 395 -10.90 18.87 5.62
N ARG A 396 -11.22 19.46 4.47
CA ARG A 396 -11.94 20.73 4.39
C ARG A 396 -13.28 20.51 3.70
N PRO A 397 -14.43 20.63 4.39
CA PRO A 397 -15.75 20.56 3.78
C PRO A 397 -15.88 21.51 2.59
N THR A 398 -16.49 21.07 1.50
CA THR A 398 -16.68 21.89 0.30
C THR A 398 -18.04 21.73 -0.33
N HIS A 399 -18.44 22.72 -1.13
CA HIS A 399 -19.71 22.74 -1.84
C HIS A 399 -19.52 23.10 -3.31
N LEU A 400 -20.28 22.46 -4.20
CA LEU A 400 -20.29 22.80 -5.62
C LEU A 400 -21.04 24.13 -5.84
N ALA A 401 -20.48 25.01 -6.67
CA ALA A 401 -21.10 26.29 -7.05
C ALA A 401 -22.53 26.14 -7.61
N HIS A 402 -22.84 24.99 -8.23
CA HIS A 402 -24.13 24.74 -8.86
C HIS A 402 -24.92 23.62 -8.17
N ARG A 403 -26.07 23.94 -7.57
CA ARG A 403 -27.06 22.97 -7.09
C ARG A 403 -27.64 22.15 -8.25
N GLN A 404 -27.19 20.90 -8.43
CA GLN A 404 -27.80 19.96 -9.38
C GLN A 404 -28.93 19.17 -8.73
N HIS A 405 -30.18 19.66 -8.79
CA HIS A 405 -31.33 18.78 -8.56
C HIS A 405 -32.51 19.12 -9.46
N ARG A 406 -32.61 18.37 -10.55
CA ARG A 406 -33.91 18.08 -11.17
C ARG A 406 -34.03 16.54 -11.23
N ARG A 407 -34.92 15.96 -10.41
CA ARG A 407 -35.05 14.50 -10.17
C ARG A 407 -35.10 13.63 -11.45
N TRP A 408 -35.71 14.13 -12.52
CA TRP A 408 -35.77 13.45 -13.82
C TRP A 408 -34.39 13.17 -14.46
N HIS A 409 -33.34 13.97 -14.19
CA HIS A 409 -31.99 13.70 -14.73
C HIS A 409 -31.32 12.46 -14.12
N GLN A 410 -31.72 12.00 -12.93
CA GLN A 410 -31.17 10.73 -12.41
C GLN A 410 -31.83 9.52 -13.10
N PHE A 411 -33.09 9.65 -13.52
CA PHE A 411 -33.82 8.60 -14.21
C PHE A 411 -33.19 8.27 -15.57
N PHE A 412 -32.90 9.28 -16.39
CA PHE A 412 -32.35 9.06 -17.74
C PHE A 412 -30.85 8.71 -17.75
N PHE A 413 -30.04 9.29 -16.86
CA PHE A 413 -28.58 9.29 -16.99
C PHE A 413 -27.84 8.41 -15.98
N GLY A 414 -28.56 7.79 -15.02
CA GLY A 414 -27.92 7.06 -13.93
C GLY A 414 -27.11 7.98 -13.00
N ARG A 415 -26.06 7.46 -12.35
CA ARG A 415 -25.15 8.22 -11.47
C ARG A 415 -23.97 8.77 -12.28
N PRO A 416 -23.43 9.96 -11.93
CA PRO A 416 -22.32 10.53 -12.68
C PRO A 416 -21.07 9.68 -12.46
N ASN A 417 -20.36 9.37 -13.54
CA ASN A 417 -19.04 8.77 -13.47
C ASN A 417 -18.00 9.88 -13.56
N TYR A 418 -17.14 9.95 -12.55
CA TYR A 418 -16.06 10.88 -12.40
C TYR A 418 -14.74 10.14 -12.53
N LEU A 419 -13.82 10.78 -13.23
CA LEU A 419 -12.41 10.40 -13.26
C LEU A 419 -11.63 11.51 -12.56
N THR A 420 -10.72 11.13 -11.67
CA THR A 420 -9.73 12.06 -11.11
C THR A 420 -8.52 12.06 -12.05
N CYS A 421 -8.20 13.23 -12.60
CA CYS A 421 -7.13 13.38 -13.57
C CYS A 421 -6.04 14.31 -13.04
N ARG A 422 -4.80 14.05 -13.46
CA ARG A 422 -3.65 14.94 -13.24
C ARG A 422 -3.67 16.04 -14.28
N VAL A 423 -3.55 17.28 -13.84
CA VAL A 423 -3.49 18.42 -14.77
C VAL A 423 -2.07 18.60 -15.30
N GLN A 424 -1.96 18.74 -16.61
CA GLN A 424 -0.74 19.08 -17.34
C GLN A 424 -0.92 20.40 -18.08
N ASP A 425 0.14 21.20 -18.18
CA ASP A 425 0.14 22.44 -18.98
C ASP A 425 0.01 22.08 -20.46
N ALA A 426 -0.96 22.67 -21.17
CA ALA A 426 -1.16 22.44 -22.60
C ALA A 426 0.00 23.01 -23.45
N ASP A 427 0.29 22.36 -24.57
CA ASP A 427 1.33 22.85 -25.49
C ASP A 427 0.85 24.12 -26.22
N ARG A 428 1.79 24.97 -26.66
CA ARG A 428 1.48 26.25 -27.32
C ARG A 428 0.48 26.19 -28.49
N PRO A 429 0.41 25.13 -29.33
CA PRO A 429 -0.56 25.07 -30.42
C PRO A 429 -2.02 24.88 -29.99
N SER A 430 -2.25 24.32 -28.80
CA SER A 430 -3.58 24.12 -28.21
C SER A 430 -3.90 25.10 -27.09
N ALA A 431 -2.92 25.92 -26.68
CA ALA A 431 -3.15 27.06 -25.81
C ALA A 431 -4.17 28.02 -26.44
N GLU A 432 -5.02 28.64 -25.61
CA GLU A 432 -6.02 29.64 -25.99
C GLU A 432 -7.28 29.11 -26.70
N GLN A 433 -7.43 27.79 -26.87
CA GLN A 433 -8.64 27.22 -27.50
C GLN A 433 -9.77 26.87 -26.50
N GLU A 434 -9.57 27.07 -25.19
CA GLU A 434 -10.53 26.72 -24.13
C GLU A 434 -11.02 25.25 -24.22
N VAL A 435 -10.11 24.33 -24.53
CA VAL A 435 -10.39 22.89 -24.66
C VAL A 435 -9.66 22.05 -23.61
N CYS A 436 -10.21 20.87 -23.31
CA CYS A 436 -9.59 19.85 -22.48
C CYS A 436 -9.06 18.73 -23.38
N LEU A 437 -7.74 18.55 -23.45
CA LEU A 437 -7.16 17.44 -24.20
C LEU A 437 -7.02 16.21 -23.29
N ALA A 438 -7.50 15.06 -23.75
CA ALA A 438 -7.41 13.78 -23.05
C ALA A 438 -7.11 12.63 -24.02
N ASP A 439 -6.48 11.56 -23.54
CA ASP A 439 -6.24 10.35 -24.34
C ASP A 439 -7.55 9.55 -24.59
N ASP A 440 -7.49 8.60 -25.52
CA ASP A 440 -8.65 7.81 -25.94
C ASP A 440 -9.25 6.96 -24.81
N LEU A 441 -8.41 6.39 -23.94
CA LEU A 441 -8.88 5.59 -22.81
C LEU A 441 -9.62 6.48 -21.81
N THR A 442 -9.08 7.66 -21.51
CA THR A 442 -9.72 8.66 -20.66
C THR A 442 -11.09 9.08 -21.21
N LEU A 443 -11.19 9.39 -22.50
CA LEU A 443 -12.46 9.73 -23.15
C LEU A 443 -13.46 8.56 -23.09
N ALA A 444 -13.00 7.33 -23.36
CA ALA A 444 -13.82 6.13 -23.30
C ALA A 444 -14.32 5.85 -21.86
N LEU A 445 -13.48 6.02 -20.84
CA LEU A 445 -13.85 5.86 -19.43
C LEU A 445 -14.87 6.91 -18.97
N LEU A 446 -14.82 8.11 -19.55
CA LEU A 446 -15.84 9.15 -19.33
C LEU A 446 -17.14 8.89 -20.10
N GLY A 447 -17.13 7.97 -21.06
CA GLY A 447 -18.26 7.70 -21.95
C GLY A 447 -18.51 8.82 -22.96
N VAL A 448 -17.46 9.55 -23.35
CA VAL A 448 -17.54 10.69 -24.28
C VAL A 448 -16.68 10.46 -25.53
N GLN A 449 -17.00 11.16 -26.62
CA GLN A 449 -16.19 11.18 -27.84
C GLN A 449 -15.44 12.51 -27.96
N SER A 450 -14.38 12.54 -28.78
CA SER A 450 -13.71 13.78 -29.13
C SER A 450 -14.70 14.79 -29.73
N GLY A 451 -14.71 16.01 -29.21
CA GLY A 451 -15.64 17.10 -29.53
C GLY A 451 -16.85 17.21 -28.60
N ASP A 452 -17.10 16.22 -27.74
CA ASP A 452 -18.17 16.25 -26.75
C ASP A 452 -17.82 17.17 -25.56
N ASP A 453 -18.85 17.69 -24.88
CA ASP A 453 -18.65 18.53 -23.71
C ASP A 453 -18.45 17.69 -22.43
N VAL A 454 -17.47 18.08 -21.63
CA VAL A 454 -17.18 17.56 -20.29
C VAL A 454 -17.36 18.65 -19.24
N ILE A 455 -17.61 18.23 -18.00
CA ILE A 455 -17.60 19.11 -16.83
C ILE A 455 -16.36 18.81 -16.00
N ILE A 456 -15.61 19.87 -15.68
CA ILE A 456 -14.42 19.80 -14.84
C ILE A 456 -14.70 20.53 -13.52
N GLU A 457 -14.45 19.84 -12.41
CA GLU A 457 -14.53 20.35 -11.04
C GLU A 457 -13.10 20.56 -10.53
N GLY A 458 -12.80 21.80 -10.15
CA GLY A 458 -11.45 22.24 -9.76
C GLY A 458 -11.19 22.25 -8.26
N PHE A 459 -10.35 23.18 -7.82
CA PHE A 459 -9.95 23.35 -6.43
C PHE A 459 -10.79 24.45 -5.75
N PRO A 460 -11.28 24.23 -4.52
CA PRO A 460 -12.16 25.18 -3.85
C PRO A 460 -11.49 26.53 -3.54
N ASP A 461 -12.28 27.60 -3.61
CA ASP A 461 -11.87 28.95 -3.23
C ASP A 461 -11.82 29.16 -1.70
N GLU A 462 -11.64 30.40 -1.26
CA GLU A 462 -11.62 30.76 0.16
C GLU A 462 -12.99 30.59 0.84
N GLN A 463 -14.08 30.53 0.07
CA GLN A 463 -15.45 30.35 0.55
C GLN A 463 -15.91 28.88 0.45
N ASP A 464 -14.98 27.94 0.27
CA ASP A 464 -15.25 26.49 0.14
C ASP A 464 -16.05 26.11 -1.11
N VAL A 465 -16.15 27.03 -2.07
CA VAL A 465 -16.90 26.81 -3.31
C VAL A 465 -15.98 26.21 -4.36
N VAL A 466 -16.38 25.04 -4.87
CA VAL A 466 -15.66 24.35 -5.94
C VAL A 466 -16.04 24.98 -7.29
N PRO A 467 -15.06 25.49 -8.06
CA PRO A 467 -15.30 26.00 -9.41
C PRO A 467 -15.64 24.86 -10.37
N VAL A 468 -16.56 25.13 -11.30
CA VAL A 468 -17.07 24.15 -12.25
C VAL A 468 -17.09 24.77 -13.64
N LEU A 469 -16.40 24.14 -14.59
CA LEU A 469 -16.34 24.57 -15.99
C LEU A 469 -16.90 23.50 -16.93
N GLN A 470 -17.53 23.94 -18.01
CA GLN A 470 -17.93 23.07 -19.12
C GLN A 470 -17.01 23.35 -20.32
N LEU A 471 -16.28 22.34 -20.77
CA LEU A 471 -15.28 22.46 -21.83
C LEU A 471 -15.48 21.38 -22.89
N LYS A 472 -14.95 21.60 -24.09
CA LYS A 472 -14.88 20.55 -25.12
C LYS A 472 -13.72 19.61 -24.83
N ALA A 473 -14.00 18.31 -24.80
CA ALA A 473 -12.98 17.28 -24.68
C ALA A 473 -12.47 16.89 -26.07
N ILE A 474 -11.19 17.08 -26.34
CA ILE A 474 -10.57 16.75 -27.63
C ILE A 474 -9.52 15.66 -27.39
N ARG A 475 -9.42 14.73 -28.34
CA ARG A 475 -8.39 13.68 -28.32
C ARG A 475 -6.99 14.29 -28.40
N THR A 476 -6.11 13.96 -27.45
CA THR A 476 -4.68 14.28 -27.50
C THR A 476 -3.96 13.36 -28.49
N SER A 477 -2.97 13.87 -29.22
CA SER A 477 -2.11 13.03 -30.07
C SER A 477 -1.11 12.22 -29.24
N GLU A 478 -0.74 11.03 -29.73
CA GLU A 478 0.28 10.19 -29.08
C GLU A 478 1.64 10.90 -28.99
N GLU A 479 1.99 11.71 -30.00
CA GLU A 479 3.23 12.50 -30.01
C GLU A 479 3.34 13.47 -28.82
N ILE A 480 2.24 14.14 -28.45
CA ILE A 480 2.21 15.05 -27.28
C ILE A 480 2.39 14.25 -25.98
N LEU A 481 1.72 13.10 -25.87
CA LEU A 481 1.84 12.23 -24.70
C LEU A 481 3.28 11.72 -24.53
N ASP A 482 3.89 11.24 -25.61
CA ASP A 482 5.24 10.67 -25.56
C ASP A 482 6.31 11.76 -25.36
N ARG A 483 6.16 12.93 -26.00
CA ARG A 483 7.01 14.09 -25.71
C ARG A 483 6.89 14.49 -24.24
N ARG A 484 5.68 14.50 -23.67
CA ARG A 484 5.49 14.85 -22.26
C ARG A 484 6.12 13.83 -21.33
N LYS A 485 6.02 12.53 -21.63
CA LYS A 485 6.70 11.46 -20.88
C LYS A 485 8.22 11.62 -20.90
N GLN A 486 8.81 12.01 -22.04
CA GLN A 486 10.26 12.22 -22.17
C GLN A 486 10.77 13.47 -21.41
N LEU A 487 9.93 14.50 -21.27
CA LEU A 487 10.27 15.72 -20.55
C LEU A 487 9.95 15.65 -19.05
N HIS A 488 9.12 14.70 -18.63
CA HIS A 488 8.73 14.49 -17.24
C HIS A 488 9.92 13.98 -16.44
N GLY A 489 10.18 14.61 -15.30
CA GLY A 489 11.22 14.17 -14.40
C GLY A 489 11.56 15.17 -13.31
N GLY A 490 12.27 14.69 -12.31
CA GLY A 490 12.71 15.48 -11.18
C GLY A 490 11.57 15.91 -10.24
N ASN A 491 11.97 16.64 -9.21
CA ASN A 491 11.13 16.93 -8.06
C ASN A 491 10.13 18.10 -8.30
N MET A 492 9.42 18.51 -7.25
CA MET A 492 8.48 19.65 -7.24
C MET A 492 9.10 21.00 -7.65
N THR A 493 10.39 21.10 -7.96
CA THR A 493 11.00 22.33 -8.49
C THR A 493 11.24 22.29 -10.00
N SER A 494 11.09 21.11 -10.62
CA SER A 494 11.15 20.92 -12.06
C SER A 494 10.03 21.66 -12.77
N ARG A 495 10.27 21.99 -14.05
CA ARG A 495 9.24 22.58 -14.92
C ARG A 495 8.09 21.61 -15.22
N PHE A 496 8.42 20.33 -15.37
CA PHE A 496 7.47 19.24 -15.61
C PHE A 496 7.76 18.11 -14.62
N PRO A 497 7.38 18.30 -13.34
CA PRO A 497 7.65 17.29 -12.32
C PRO A 497 6.93 15.99 -12.65
N SER A 498 7.60 14.86 -12.41
CA SER A 498 6.95 13.55 -12.49
C SER A 498 6.30 13.20 -11.15
N SER A 499 5.17 12.49 -11.18
CA SER A 499 4.54 11.96 -9.97
C SER A 499 5.43 10.94 -9.25
N LEU A 500 6.25 10.20 -9.99
CA LEU A 500 7.22 9.28 -9.42
C LEU A 500 8.28 10.02 -8.58
N ASP A 501 8.96 11.00 -9.15
CA ASP A 501 10.07 11.70 -8.49
C ASP A 501 9.57 12.66 -7.40
N ALA A 502 8.44 13.33 -7.66
CA ALA A 502 7.95 14.39 -6.80
C ALA A 502 7.00 13.90 -5.71
N LEU A 503 6.17 12.90 -6.01
CA LEU A 503 5.18 12.34 -5.07
C LEU A 503 5.56 10.95 -4.55
N GLY A 504 6.47 10.23 -5.22
CA GLY A 504 6.83 8.86 -4.88
C GLY A 504 5.79 7.84 -5.35
N CYS A 505 5.00 8.16 -6.39
CA CYS A 505 3.86 7.35 -6.81
C CYS A 505 3.93 6.99 -8.29
N HIS A 506 3.69 5.71 -8.56
CA HIS A 506 3.58 5.14 -9.90
C HIS A 506 2.69 3.89 -9.84
N PRO A 507 1.84 3.63 -10.86
CA PRO A 507 1.52 4.50 -11.98
C PRO A 507 0.76 5.76 -11.54
N ASP A 508 0.78 6.79 -12.38
CA ASP A 508 0.07 8.05 -12.11
C ASP A 508 -1.42 7.97 -12.50
N LEU A 509 -2.17 9.00 -12.12
CA LEU A 509 -3.49 9.30 -12.63
C LEU A 509 -3.47 9.64 -14.13
N PRO A 510 -4.58 9.41 -14.86
CA PRO A 510 -4.72 9.86 -16.25
C PRO A 510 -4.48 11.36 -16.38
N TRP A 511 -3.82 11.76 -17.47
CA TRP A 511 -3.46 13.15 -17.71
C TRP A 511 -4.54 13.88 -18.50
N VAL A 512 -4.75 15.14 -18.14
CA VAL A 512 -5.50 16.09 -18.98
C VAL A 512 -4.68 17.34 -19.21
N PHE A 513 -4.72 17.85 -20.43
CA PHE A 513 -4.04 19.08 -20.80
C PHE A 513 -5.06 20.20 -20.94
N ILE A 514 -4.87 21.25 -20.16
CA ILE A 514 -5.70 22.46 -20.18
C ILE A 514 -4.80 23.68 -20.11
N ASP A 515 -5.25 24.79 -20.70
CA ASP A 515 -4.50 26.04 -20.74
C ASP A 515 -4.48 26.77 -19.38
N ARG A 516 -3.54 27.72 -19.22
CA ARG A 516 -3.37 28.44 -17.95
C ARG A 516 -4.56 29.34 -17.58
N GLY A 517 -5.34 29.82 -18.54
CA GLY A 517 -6.57 30.57 -18.24
C GLY A 517 -7.61 29.68 -17.57
N ILE A 518 -7.75 28.43 -18.05
CA ILE A 518 -8.57 27.40 -17.42
C ILE A 518 -8.02 27.03 -16.04
N TRP A 519 -6.69 26.98 -15.85
CA TRP A 519 -6.10 26.71 -14.53
C TRP A 519 -6.55 27.73 -13.48
N ASP A 520 -6.51 29.01 -13.84
CA ASP A 520 -6.94 30.09 -12.95
C ASP A 520 -8.44 29.99 -12.66
N ALA A 521 -9.25 29.73 -13.68
CA ALA A 521 -10.70 29.56 -13.53
C ALA A 521 -11.10 28.32 -12.72
N LEU A 522 -10.26 27.28 -12.68
CA LEU A 522 -10.44 26.08 -11.85
C LEU A 522 -9.78 26.21 -10.47
N GLY A 523 -9.15 27.34 -10.13
CA GLY A 523 -8.52 27.54 -8.82
C GLY A 523 -7.27 26.70 -8.58
N ILE A 524 -6.70 26.09 -9.62
CA ILE A 524 -5.51 25.22 -9.55
C ILE A 524 -4.20 25.98 -9.78
N HIS A 525 -4.26 27.31 -9.94
CA HIS A 525 -3.08 28.15 -10.08
C HIS A 525 -2.08 27.91 -8.93
N GLY A 526 -0.80 27.73 -9.29
CA GLY A 526 0.26 27.49 -8.32
C GLY A 526 0.29 26.09 -7.70
N GLN A 527 -0.49 25.13 -8.22
CA GLN A 527 -0.37 23.72 -7.85
C GLN A 527 0.38 22.96 -8.94
N TRP A 528 1.58 22.48 -8.63
CA TRP A 528 2.18 21.47 -9.49
C TRP A 528 1.59 20.10 -9.15
N LEU A 529 1.40 19.28 -10.20
CA LEU A 529 0.71 18.00 -10.09
C LEU A 529 -0.73 18.11 -9.53
N GLY A 530 -1.40 19.25 -9.75
CA GLY A 530 -2.79 19.45 -9.36
C GLY A 530 -3.73 18.38 -9.93
N THR A 531 -4.81 18.11 -9.20
CA THR A 531 -5.83 17.13 -9.61
C THR A 531 -7.17 17.81 -9.86
N VAL A 532 -7.91 17.30 -10.84
CA VAL A 532 -9.28 17.73 -11.15
C VAL A 532 -10.20 16.53 -11.26
N ARG A 533 -11.50 16.75 -11.03
CA ARG A 533 -12.52 15.73 -11.27
C ARG A 533 -13.28 16.03 -12.55
N ILE A 534 -13.31 15.06 -13.45
CA ILE A 534 -13.93 15.21 -14.78
C ILE A 534 -15.08 14.24 -14.92
N ARG A 535 -16.18 14.70 -15.52
CA ARG A 535 -17.31 13.85 -15.93
C ARG A 535 -17.91 14.31 -17.25
N ALA A 536 -18.69 13.44 -17.89
CA ALA A 536 -19.47 13.83 -19.07
C ALA A 536 -20.51 14.94 -18.77
N SER A 537 -20.71 15.86 -19.72
CA SER A 537 -21.83 16.79 -19.68
C SER A 537 -23.13 16.07 -20.07
N ARG A 538 -23.98 15.81 -19.08
CA ARG A 538 -25.25 15.12 -19.27
C ARG A 538 -26.19 15.89 -20.20
N SER A 539 -26.33 17.20 -20.00
CA SER A 539 -27.20 18.01 -20.85
C SER A 539 -26.76 17.96 -22.31
N PHE A 540 -25.46 17.98 -22.59
CA PHE A 540 -24.91 17.84 -23.92
C PHE A 540 -25.18 16.45 -24.52
N GLN A 541 -24.89 15.38 -23.77
CA GLN A 541 -25.12 14.01 -24.23
C GLN A 541 -26.59 13.74 -24.58
N LEU A 542 -27.53 14.29 -23.80
CA LEU A 542 -28.95 14.18 -24.14
C LEU A 542 -29.31 14.95 -25.41
N LYS A 543 -28.82 16.18 -25.55
CA LYS A 543 -29.05 16.97 -26.77
C LYS A 543 -28.50 16.25 -28.01
N LYS A 544 -27.32 15.63 -27.89
CA LYS A 544 -26.68 14.84 -28.95
C LYS A 544 -27.53 13.64 -29.35
N GLU A 545 -27.91 12.80 -28.39
CA GLU A 545 -28.76 11.61 -28.62
C GLU A 545 -30.14 12.00 -29.16
N LEU A 546 -30.79 13.02 -28.61
CA LEU A 546 -32.09 13.50 -29.10
C LEU A 546 -31.98 14.00 -30.54
N ARG A 547 -30.92 14.72 -30.91
CA ARG A 547 -30.71 15.18 -32.29
C ARG A 547 -30.59 14.00 -33.27
N GLU A 548 -29.84 12.97 -32.90
CA GLU A 548 -29.72 11.75 -33.72
C GLU A 548 -31.06 11.02 -33.84
N MET A 549 -31.83 10.94 -32.75
CA MET A 549 -33.12 10.26 -32.75
C MET A 549 -34.24 11.04 -33.42
N VAL A 550 -34.26 12.37 -33.36
CA VAL A 550 -35.27 13.19 -34.06
C VAL A 550 -35.15 13.01 -35.57
N LEU A 551 -33.92 12.86 -36.09
CA LEU A 551 -33.70 12.54 -37.50
C LEU A 551 -34.31 11.18 -37.87
N LEU A 552 -34.04 10.14 -37.06
CA LEU A 552 -34.62 8.80 -37.27
C LEU A 552 -36.14 8.80 -37.11
N LEU A 553 -36.66 9.52 -36.12
CA LEU A 553 -38.09 9.66 -35.86
C LEU A 553 -38.78 10.38 -37.02
N GLY A 554 -38.17 11.41 -37.60
CA GLY A 554 -38.70 12.11 -38.77
C GLY A 554 -38.83 11.19 -39.99
N ILE A 555 -37.80 10.36 -40.24
CA ILE A 555 -37.82 9.36 -41.32
C ILE A 555 -38.90 8.30 -41.07
N ALA A 556 -38.96 7.75 -39.85
CA ALA A 556 -39.96 6.75 -39.48
C ALA A 556 -41.39 7.32 -39.49
N PHE A 557 -41.56 8.59 -39.09
CA PHE A 557 -42.84 9.29 -39.13
C PHE A 557 -43.37 9.43 -40.55
N LEU A 558 -42.53 9.85 -41.50
CA LEU A 558 -42.92 9.92 -42.92
C LEU A 558 -43.40 8.57 -43.43
N GLY A 559 -42.68 7.49 -43.11
CA GLY A 559 -43.11 6.13 -43.48
C GLY A 559 -44.43 5.70 -42.86
N VAL A 560 -44.70 6.07 -41.60
CA VAL A 560 -45.97 5.75 -40.92
C VAL A 560 -47.15 6.52 -41.53
N VAL A 561 -46.95 7.80 -41.86
CA VAL A 561 -48.00 8.64 -42.46
C VAL A 561 -48.31 8.22 -43.89
N GLU A 562 -47.32 7.76 -44.65
CA GLU A 562 -47.53 7.26 -46.03
C GLU A 562 -48.14 5.86 -46.10
N LEU A 563 -47.88 4.99 -45.11
CA LEU A 563 -48.26 3.57 -45.18
C LEU A 563 -49.57 3.23 -44.45
N ILE A 564 -49.98 4.04 -43.46
CA ILE A 564 -51.13 3.73 -42.60
C ILE A 564 -52.28 4.68 -42.88
N ASP A 565 -53.39 4.12 -43.36
CA ASP A 565 -54.65 4.83 -43.53
C ASP A 565 -55.42 4.94 -42.20
N GLY A 566 -55.83 6.17 -41.85
CA GLY A 566 -56.67 6.46 -40.69
C GLY A 566 -55.96 7.22 -39.56
N VAL A 567 -56.49 8.40 -39.23
CA VAL A 567 -55.90 9.37 -38.27
C VAL A 567 -55.68 8.74 -36.88
N THR A 568 -56.59 7.91 -36.41
CA THR A 568 -56.47 7.23 -35.11
C THR A 568 -55.30 6.27 -35.06
N TRP A 569 -55.11 5.45 -36.09
CA TRP A 569 -53.99 4.49 -36.15
C TRP A 569 -52.65 5.18 -36.38
N GLN A 570 -52.64 6.30 -37.12
CA GLN A 570 -51.47 7.15 -37.25
C GLN A 570 -51.04 7.72 -35.89
N VAL A 571 -51.95 8.33 -35.12
CA VAL A 571 -51.64 8.89 -33.80
C VAL A 571 -51.15 7.83 -32.82
N VAL A 572 -51.80 6.64 -32.79
CA VAL A 572 -51.37 5.53 -31.92
C VAL A 572 -49.98 5.03 -32.30
N SER A 573 -49.71 4.85 -33.61
CA SER A 573 -48.42 4.36 -34.10
C SER A 573 -47.29 5.34 -33.81
N VAL A 574 -47.54 6.63 -33.98
CA VAL A 574 -46.58 7.70 -33.63
C VAL A 574 -46.34 7.75 -32.12
N GLY A 575 -47.38 7.63 -31.30
CA GLY A 575 -47.25 7.57 -29.84
C GLY A 575 -46.39 6.38 -29.38
N LEU A 576 -46.60 5.19 -29.96
CA LEU A 576 -45.81 4.00 -29.67
C LEU A 576 -44.35 4.15 -30.12
N LEU A 577 -44.12 4.74 -31.30
CA LEU A 577 -42.79 5.00 -31.83
C LEU A 577 -42.00 5.96 -30.92
N VAL A 578 -42.63 7.05 -30.46
CA VAL A 578 -42.01 8.00 -29.51
C VAL A 578 -41.66 7.32 -28.20
N LEU A 579 -42.54 6.47 -27.65
CA LEU A 579 -42.28 5.70 -26.43
C LEU A 579 -41.11 4.73 -26.60
N LEU A 580 -41.05 4.00 -27.71
CA LEU A 580 -39.98 3.06 -28.01
C LEU A 580 -38.64 3.78 -28.16
N VAL A 581 -38.61 4.91 -28.89
CA VAL A 581 -37.42 5.76 -29.03
C VAL A 581 -36.98 6.30 -27.67
N GLY A 582 -37.90 6.81 -26.84
CA GLY A 582 -37.59 7.27 -25.48
C GLY A 582 -36.98 6.17 -24.60
N CYS A 583 -37.48 4.94 -24.72
CA CYS A 583 -36.93 3.77 -24.03
C CYS A 583 -35.51 3.44 -24.52
N VAL A 584 -35.29 3.40 -25.84
CA VAL A 584 -33.98 3.14 -26.47
C VAL A 584 -32.96 4.21 -26.07
N VAL A 585 -33.32 5.50 -26.09
CA VAL A 585 -32.47 6.59 -25.62
C VAL A 585 -32.08 6.36 -24.17
N THR A 586 -33.05 6.08 -23.29
CA THR A 586 -32.78 5.83 -21.87
C THR A 586 -31.82 4.66 -21.68
N ILE A 587 -31.97 3.58 -22.45
CA ILE A 587 -31.09 2.41 -22.39
C ILE A 587 -29.68 2.76 -22.90
N ARG A 588 -29.53 3.41 -24.07
CA ARG A 588 -28.23 3.82 -24.63
C ARG A 588 -27.50 4.79 -23.70
N MET A 589 -28.22 5.77 -23.16
CA MET A 589 -27.66 6.75 -22.23
C MET A 589 -27.13 6.08 -20.97
N ARG A 590 -27.92 5.20 -20.34
CA ARG A 590 -27.44 4.45 -19.17
C ARG A 590 -26.25 3.56 -19.52
N ALA A 591 -26.28 2.86 -20.66
CA ALA A 591 -25.19 2.00 -21.09
C ALA A 591 -23.87 2.77 -21.33
N ARG A 592 -23.93 3.97 -21.92
CA ARG A 592 -22.75 4.81 -22.19
C ARG A 592 -22.17 5.46 -20.94
N MET A 593 -23.01 5.93 -20.02
CA MET A 593 -22.56 6.70 -18.85
C MET A 593 -22.35 5.87 -17.58
N SER A 594 -22.85 4.63 -17.54
CA SER A 594 -22.59 3.72 -16.42
C SER A 594 -21.61 2.63 -16.84
N LEU A 595 -20.33 2.84 -16.53
CA LEU A 595 -19.36 1.75 -16.47
C LEU A 595 -19.68 0.93 -15.22
N ARG A 596 -20.45 -0.15 -15.39
CA ARG A 596 -20.72 -1.11 -14.32
C ARG A 596 -20.26 -2.48 -14.76
N ALA A 597 -19.43 -3.10 -13.94
CA ALA A 597 -19.28 -4.55 -13.97
C ALA A 597 -20.67 -5.16 -13.71
N ARG A 598 -21.20 -5.89 -14.68
CA ARG A 598 -22.40 -6.71 -14.47
C ARG A 598 -21.93 -8.02 -13.87
N HIS A 599 -22.05 -8.16 -12.55
CA HIS A 599 -21.93 -9.46 -11.90
C HIS A 599 -23.10 -10.33 -12.35
N PHE A 600 -22.85 -11.21 -13.33
CA PHE A 600 -23.73 -12.34 -13.56
C PHE A 600 -23.51 -13.31 -12.42
N ALA A 601 -24.31 -13.20 -11.36
CA ALA A 601 -24.37 -14.24 -10.35
C ALA A 601 -24.66 -15.56 -11.08
N ARG A 602 -23.74 -16.53 -11.01
CA ARG A 602 -24.06 -17.92 -11.33
C ARG A 602 -25.28 -18.25 -10.49
N ARG A 603 -26.42 -18.48 -11.14
CA ARG A 603 -27.56 -19.16 -10.51
C ARG A 603 -27.07 -20.55 -10.13
N GLY A 604 -26.41 -20.66 -8.99
CA GLY A 604 -26.20 -21.93 -8.31
C GLY A 604 -27.58 -22.50 -8.08
N ARG A 605 -27.86 -23.65 -8.68
CA ARG A 605 -29.02 -24.47 -8.38
C ARG A 605 -29.05 -24.65 -6.86
N GLY A 606 -29.95 -23.94 -6.19
CA GLY A 606 -30.33 -24.23 -4.82
C GLY A 606 -30.88 -25.66 -4.80
N GLY A 607 -30.19 -26.53 -4.07
CA GLY A 607 -30.56 -27.92 -4.00
C GLY A 607 -29.57 -28.77 -3.24
N ILE A 608 -29.18 -28.37 -2.02
CA ILE A 608 -28.86 -29.36 -0.98
C ILE A 608 -29.53 -28.89 0.32
N SER A 609 -30.28 -29.82 0.87
CA SER A 609 -31.23 -29.68 1.96
C SER A 609 -30.58 -29.37 3.31
N ARG A 610 -31.36 -28.69 4.15
CA ARG A 610 -31.30 -28.78 5.61
C ARG A 610 -30.96 -30.19 6.10
N ARG A 611 -29.92 -30.32 6.91
CA ARG A 611 -29.95 -30.93 8.24
C ARG A 611 -28.73 -30.52 9.02
#